data_AF-A0A1Q7KX26-F1
#
_entry.id   AF-A0A1Q7KX26-F1
#
_cell.length_a   1.000
_cell.length_b   1.000
_cell.length_c   1.000
_cell.angle_alpha   90.00
_cell.angle_beta   90.00
_cell.angle_gamma   90.00
#
_symmetry.space_group_name_H-M   'P 1'
#
loop_
_entity.id
_entity.type
_entity.pdbx_description
1 polymer ?
#
loop_
_entity_poly.entity_id
_entity_poly.type
_entity_poly.pdbx_seq_one_letter_code
_entity_poly.pdbx_strand_id
1 'polypeptide(L)'
;MEEFVSDWKFAQKNASEELALLHYFSFTKQQPGADVTFLITVKEFVTPPREQFARFFAQADKEVNQKTAPIVPTGWGTSLLDALSDCTRMIRDFPYEG
;
A
#
# COMPACT_ATOMS: atom_id res chain seq x y z
N MET A 1 -20.56 -10.33 17.80
CA MET A 1 -19.43 -9.42 17.45
C MET A 1 -20.05 -8.28 16.70
N GLU A 2 -20.13 -7.11 17.32
CA GLU A 2 -20.61 -5.91 16.65
C GLU A 2 -19.62 -5.57 15.53
N GLU A 3 -20.07 -5.63 14.28
CA GLU A 3 -19.43 -4.86 13.22
C GLU A 3 -19.58 -3.39 13.62
N PHE A 4 -18.54 -2.80 14.20
CA PHE A 4 -18.45 -1.36 14.28
C PHE A 4 -18.49 -0.85 12.85
N VAL A 5 -19.66 -0.33 12.43
CA VAL A 5 -19.75 0.51 11.25
C VAL A 5 -18.69 1.58 11.47
N SER A 6 -17.73 1.62 10.57
CA SER A 6 -16.53 2.42 10.77
C SER A 6 -16.88 3.89 10.52
N ASP A 7 -17.31 4.59 11.58
CA ASP A 7 -17.91 5.94 11.53
C ASP A 7 -17.04 7.01 10.84
N TRP A 8 -15.74 6.76 10.74
CA TRP A 8 -14.80 7.64 10.03
C TRP A 8 -15.20 7.91 8.58
N LYS A 9 -15.96 7.00 7.94
CA LYS A 9 -16.44 7.15 6.56
C LYS A 9 -17.40 8.34 6.41
N PHE A 10 -18.17 8.66 7.46
CA PHE A 10 -19.10 9.81 7.45
C PHE A 10 -18.40 11.16 7.56
N ALA A 11 -17.10 11.19 7.89
CA ALA A 11 -16.34 12.44 7.90
C ALA A 11 -16.06 12.96 6.49
N GLN A 12 -16.14 12.11 5.45
CA GLN A 12 -15.99 12.56 4.06
C GLN A 12 -17.25 13.29 3.59
N LYS A 13 -17.09 14.55 3.18
CA LYS A 13 -18.14 15.39 2.58
C LYS A 13 -18.05 15.41 1.06
N ASN A 14 -16.86 15.25 0.49
CA ASN A 14 -16.63 15.22 -0.95
C ASN A 14 -15.62 14.13 -1.33
N ALA A 15 -15.89 13.39 -2.40
CA ALA A 15 -14.99 12.36 -2.92
C ALA A 15 -13.57 12.90 -3.23
N SER A 16 -13.45 14.18 -3.60
CA SER A 16 -12.15 14.82 -3.85
C SER A 16 -11.28 15.02 -2.61
N GLU A 17 -11.83 14.82 -1.41
CA GLU A 17 -11.04 14.86 -0.17
C GLU A 17 -10.15 13.63 -0.02
N GLU A 18 -10.41 12.57 -0.79
CA GLU A 18 -9.65 11.32 -0.77
C GLU A 18 -9.40 10.78 0.65
N LEU A 19 -10.40 10.95 1.53
CA LEU A 19 -10.30 10.51 2.91
C LEU A 19 -10.05 9.00 2.96
N ALA A 20 -8.99 8.61 3.66
CA ALA A 20 -8.60 7.21 3.78
C ALA A 20 -8.19 6.87 5.21
N LEU A 21 -8.50 5.63 5.62
CA LEU A 21 -7.90 5.00 6.77
C LEU A 21 -6.54 4.43 6.38
N LEU A 22 -5.51 4.70 7.18
CA LEU A 22 -4.15 4.24 6.93
C LEU A 22 -3.84 3.01 7.77
N HIS A 23 -3.41 1.94 7.10
CA HIS A 23 -2.91 0.72 7.71
C HIS A 23 -1.40 0.64 7.46
N TYR A 24 -0.61 0.46 8.51
CA TYR A 24 0.85 0.41 8.43
C TYR A 24 1.35 -1.02 8.62
N PHE A 25 2.25 -1.45 7.74
CA PHE A 25 2.89 -2.75 7.79
C PHE A 25 4.39 -2.63 7.67
N SER A 26 5.13 -3.51 8.34
CA SER A 26 6.57 -3.67 8.14
C SER A 26 6.82 -4.92 7.30
N PHE A 27 7.74 -4.84 6.36
CA PHE A 27 8.18 -5.96 5.54
C PHE A 27 9.70 -5.99 5.43
N THR A 28 10.34 -7.02 5.98
CA THR A 28 11.79 -7.20 5.88
C THR A 28 12.13 -8.09 4.70
N LYS A 29 12.82 -7.53 3.70
CA LYS A 29 13.41 -8.27 2.58
C LYS A 29 14.79 -8.77 2.99
N GLN A 30 14.97 -10.08 2.91
CA GLN A 30 16.26 -10.74 3.04
C GLN A 30 16.97 -10.69 1.68
N GLN A 31 18.20 -10.17 1.62
CA GLN A 31 19.00 -10.12 0.39
C GLN A 31 20.51 -10.13 0.69
N PRO A 32 21.37 -10.47 -0.29
CA PRO A 32 22.82 -10.44 -0.09
C PRO A 32 23.31 -9.07 0.36
N GLY A 33 24.17 -9.04 1.39
CA GLY A 33 24.77 -7.84 1.94
C GLY A 33 24.09 -7.36 3.22
N ALA A 34 22.78 -7.14 3.20
CA ALA A 34 22.01 -6.73 4.38
C ALA A 34 20.50 -6.90 4.17
N ASP A 35 19.80 -7.12 5.28
CA ASP A 35 18.35 -7.07 5.34
C ASP A 35 17.84 -5.64 5.20
N VAL A 36 16.75 -5.47 4.46
CA VAL A 36 16.14 -4.16 4.22
C VAL A 36 14.70 -4.18 4.68
N THR A 37 14.35 -3.28 5.59
CA THR A 37 12.99 -3.13 6.10
C THR A 37 12.24 -2.03 5.35
N PHE A 38 11.10 -2.40 4.79
CA PHE A 38 10.14 -1.52 4.12
C PHE A 38 8.99 -1.22 5.08
N LEU A 39 8.57 0.06 5.12
CA LEU A 39 7.28 0.45 5.67
C LEU A 39 6.29 0.49 4.51
N ILE A 40 5.18 -0.22 4.63
CA ILE A 40 4.10 -0.23 3.64
C ILE A 40 2.90 0.47 4.26
N THR A 41 2.38 1.47 3.57
CA THR A 41 1.12 2.12 3.93
C THR A 41 0.04 1.62 2.99
N VAL A 42 -1.03 1.04 3.52
CA VAL A 42 -2.25 0.76 2.76
C VAL A 42 -3.30 1.81 3.09
N LYS A 43 -3.75 2.53 2.07
CA LYS A 43 -4.85 3.48 2.13
C LYS A 43 -6.15 2.76 1.80
N GLU A 44 -7.08 2.68 2.76
CA GLU A 44 -8.48 2.32 2.50
C GLU A 44 -9.28 3.60 2.29
N PHE A 45 -9.64 3.91 1.06
CA PHE A 45 -10.41 5.13 0.76
C PHE A 45 -11.87 5.00 1.17
N VAL A 46 -12.55 6.09 1.55
CA VAL A 46 -14.01 6.09 1.72
C VAL A 46 -14.69 5.82 0.38
N THR A 47 -14.34 6.63 -0.62
CA THR A 47 -14.80 6.55 -2.00
C THR A 47 -13.62 6.19 -2.89
N PRO A 48 -13.68 5.14 -3.73
CA PRO A 48 -12.61 4.83 -4.68
C PRO A 48 -12.27 6.03 -5.56
N PRO A 49 -10.98 6.32 -5.82
CA PRO A 49 -10.58 7.39 -6.74
C PRO A 49 -11.21 7.23 -8.13
N ARG A 50 -11.40 8.33 -8.85
CA ARG A 50 -12.28 8.42 -10.04
C ARG A 50 -11.92 7.54 -11.25
N GLU A 51 -10.84 6.78 -11.17
CA GLU A 51 -10.39 5.85 -12.23
C GLU A 51 -10.02 4.46 -11.67
N GLN A 52 -10.21 4.25 -10.37
CA GLN A 52 -9.82 3.06 -9.64
C GLN A 52 -11.07 2.28 -9.23
N PHE A 53 -11.21 1.04 -9.66
CA PHE A 53 -12.28 0.14 -9.17
C PHE A 53 -11.95 -0.46 -7.78
N ALA A 54 -10.74 -0.22 -7.27
CA ALA A 54 -10.22 -0.75 -6.02
C ALA A 54 -10.22 0.32 -4.91
N ARG A 55 -10.58 -0.11 -3.70
CA ARG A 55 -10.67 0.77 -2.51
C ARG A 55 -9.36 0.83 -1.72
N PHE A 56 -8.50 -0.17 -1.89
CA PHE A 56 -7.25 -0.30 -1.14
C PHE A 56 -6.06 -0.04 -2.05
N PHE A 57 -5.16 0.83 -1.60
CA PHE A 57 -3.90 1.12 -2.27
C PHE A 57 -2.73 0.96 -1.32
N ALA A 58 -1.85 0.02 -1.60
CA ALA A 58 -0.62 -0.20 -0.87
C ALA A 58 0.55 0.52 -1.58
N GLN A 59 1.42 1.15 -0.81
CA GLN A 59 2.66 1.75 -1.29
C GLN A 59 3.76 1.59 -0.25
N ALA A 60 4.96 1.16 -0.69
CA ALA A 60 6.14 1.11 0.15
C ALA A 60 6.83 2.47 0.28
N ASP A 61 7.62 2.65 1.33
CA ASP A 61 8.37 3.88 1.62
C ASP A 61 9.68 4.00 0.83
N LYS A 62 10.10 2.94 0.13
CA LYS A 62 11.37 2.84 -0.57
C LYS A 62 11.18 2.31 -1.99
N GLU A 63 12.05 2.73 -2.89
CA GLU A 63 12.14 2.19 -4.24
C GLU A 63 12.91 0.87 -4.27
N VAL A 64 12.64 0.05 -5.29
CA VAL A 64 13.44 -1.10 -5.71
C VAL A 64 14.01 -0.85 -7.09
N ASN A 65 14.99 -1.65 -7.50
CA ASN A 65 15.60 -1.59 -8.84
C ASN A 65 16.26 -0.24 -9.15
N GLN A 66 16.79 0.46 -8.13
CA GLN A 66 17.25 1.85 -8.17
C GLN A 66 18.35 2.12 -9.20
N LYS A 67 19.17 1.14 -9.55
CA LYS A 67 20.26 1.30 -10.53
C LYS A 67 19.84 0.99 -11.96
N THR A 68 18.73 0.28 -12.15
CA THR A 68 18.25 -0.11 -13.48
C THR A 68 17.07 0.75 -13.90
N ALA A 69 15.99 0.74 -13.12
CA ALA A 69 14.78 1.53 -13.33
C ALA A 69 14.06 1.64 -11.98
N PRO A 70 14.28 2.73 -11.23
CA PRO A 70 13.67 2.90 -9.91
C PRO A 70 12.15 2.82 -9.97
N ILE A 71 11.57 2.02 -9.08
CA ILE A 71 10.12 1.88 -8.96
C ILE A 71 9.73 1.75 -7.50
N VAL A 72 8.68 2.48 -7.10
CA VAL A 72 8.06 2.30 -5.78
C VAL A 72 7.13 1.10 -5.84
N PRO A 73 7.35 0.05 -5.02
CA PRO A 73 6.41 -1.06 -4.86
C PRO A 73 5.03 -0.55 -4.48
N THR A 74 4.02 -0.94 -5.26
CA THR A 74 2.63 -0.54 -5.08
C THR A 74 1.68 -1.69 -5.36
N GLY A 75 0.43 -1.58 -4.92
CA GLY A 75 -0.61 -2.57 -5.20
C GLY A 75 -2.01 -1.98 -5.03
N TRP A 76 -2.93 -2.35 -5.90
CA TRP A 76 -4.35 -2.01 -5.79
C TRP A 76 -5.15 -3.27 -5.50
N GLY A 77 -6.15 -3.16 -4.63
CA GLY A 77 -6.91 -4.32 -4.18
C GLY A 77 -8.36 -4.04 -3.85
N THR A 78 -9.20 -5.06 -4.04
CA THR A 78 -10.57 -5.07 -3.50
C THR A 78 -10.58 -5.29 -1.98
N SER A 79 -9.48 -5.78 -1.42
CA SER A 79 -9.26 -5.93 0.01
C SER A 79 -7.87 -5.41 0.43
N LEU A 80 -7.70 -5.25 1.75
CA LEU A 80 -6.42 -4.93 2.38
C LEU A 80 -5.33 -5.96 2.01
N LEU A 81 -5.70 -7.25 2.00
CA LEU A 81 -4.79 -8.35 1.68
C LEU A 81 -4.35 -8.32 0.21
N ASP A 82 -5.27 -8.05 -0.72
CA ASP A 82 -4.95 -8.01 -2.15
C ASP A 82 -3.91 -6.92 -2.44
N ALA A 83 -4.17 -5.69 -1.95
CA ALA A 83 -3.27 -4.56 -2.16
C ALA A 83 -1.89 -4.81 -1.53
N LEU A 84 -1.86 -5.35 -0.30
CA LEU A 84 -0.61 -5.68 0.39
C LEU A 84 0.15 -6.81 -0.31
N SER A 85 -0.55 -7.83 -0.82
CA SER A 85 0.05 -8.95 -1.55
C SER A 85 0.75 -8.48 -2.82
N ASP A 86 0.09 -7.61 -3.60
CA ASP A 86 0.67 -7.06 -4.81
C ASP A 86 1.90 -6.17 -4.53
N CYS A 87 1.82 -5.30 -3.52
CA CYS A 87 2.95 -4.46 -3.13
C CYS A 87 4.15 -5.31 -2.66
N THR A 88 3.90 -6.28 -1.77
CA THR A 88 4.98 -7.16 -1.28
C THR A 88 5.53 -8.09 -2.36
N ARG A 89 4.73 -8.44 -3.39
CA ARG A 89 5.22 -9.19 -4.56
C ARG A 89 6.30 -8.37 -5.29
N MET A 90 6.06 -7.09 -5.56
CA MET A 90 7.08 -6.23 -6.17
C MET A 90 8.35 -6.12 -5.31
N ILE A 91 8.22 -6.01 -3.98
CA ILE A 91 9.38 -6.01 -3.06
C ILE A 91 10.17 -7.32 -3.18
N ARG A 92 9.52 -8.46 -3.37
CA ARG A 92 10.19 -9.75 -3.56
C ARG A 92 10.89 -9.83 -4.92
N ASP A 93 10.19 -9.45 -5.98
CA ASP A 93 10.61 -9.66 -7.37
C ASP A 93 11.83 -8.81 -7.78
N PHE A 94 12.00 -7.62 -7.18
CA PHE A 94 13.08 -6.69 -7.54
C PHE A 94 14.14 -6.55 -6.44
N PRO A 95 15.42 -6.30 -6.80
CA PRO A 95 16.48 -6.06 -5.82
C PRO A 95 16.34 -4.66 -5.19
N TYR A 96 16.81 -4.50 -3.96
CA TYR A 96 17.04 -3.18 -3.38
C TYR A 96 18.52 -2.83 -3.47
N GLU A 97 18.85 -1.73 -4.15
CA GLU A 97 20.20 -1.43 -4.64
C GLU A 97 20.83 -0.15 -4.04
N GLY A 98 20.18 0.49 -3.05
CA GLY A 98 20.64 1.73 -2.41
C GLY A 98 20.50 1.75 -0.90
#